data_AF-R2VHG3-F1
#
_entry.id   AF-R2VHG3-F1
#
_cell.length_a   1.000
_cell.length_b   1.000
_cell.length_c   1.000
_cell.angle_alpha   90.00
_cell.angle_beta   90.00
_cell.angle_gamma   90.00
#
_symmetry.space_group_name_H-M   'P 1'
#
loop_
_entity.id
_entity.type
_entity.pdbx_description
1 polymer ?
#
loop_
_entity_poly.entity_id
_entity_poly.type
_entity_poly.pdbx_seq_one_letter_code
_entity_poly.pdbx_strand_id
1 'polypeptide(L)' 'MNKKIDTKRTELEHLKAELKTFKKLNYANVPVALEAKRVERKIQQLTKEIAELQ' A
#
# COMPACT_ATOMS: atom_id res chain seq x y z
N MET A 1 -3.87 6.80 22.00
CA MET A 1 -3.60 6.15 20.70
C MET A 1 -4.90 5.61 20.15
N ASN A 2 -5.30 6.06 18.96
CA ASN A 2 -6.51 5.57 18.32
C ASN A 2 -6.17 4.24 17.64
N LYS A 3 -6.53 3.10 18.26
CA LYS A 3 -6.17 1.74 17.79
C LYS A 3 -6.45 1.53 16.29
N LYS A 4 -7.48 2.20 15.75
CA LYS A 4 -7.82 2.18 14.32
C LYS A 4 -6.74 2.80 13.43
N ILE A 5 -6.13 3.90 13.85
CA ILE A 5 -5.05 4.57 13.10
C ILE A 5 -3.80 3.69 13.12
N ASP A 6 -3.49 3.07 14.26
CA ASP A 6 -2.33 2.20 14.39
C ASP A 6 -2.45 0.96 13.48
N THR A 7 -3.64 0.34 13.42
CA THR A 7 -3.90 -0.77 12.48
C THR A 7 -3.74 -0.33 11.02
N LYS A 8 -4.26 0.85 10.64
CA LYS A 8 -4.10 1.38 9.28
C LYS A 8 -2.65 1.69 8.93
N ARG A 9 -1.85 2.15 9.90
CA ARG A 9 -0.41 2.38 9.72
C ARG A 9 0.34 1.07 9.47
N THR A 10 0.04 0.02 10.24
CA THR A 10 0.62 -1.31 10.01
C THR A 10 0.25 -1.84 8.60
N GLU A 11 -1.02 -1.73 8.20
CA GLU A 11 -1.44 -2.14 6.84
C GLU A 11 -0.72 -1.33 5.75
N LEU A 12 -0.54 -0.02 5.95
CA LEU A 12 0.20 0.84 5.03
C LEU A 12 1.67 0.40 4.87
N GLU A 13 2.33 0.02 5.96
CA GLU A 13 3.72 -0.47 5.92
C GLU A 13 3.84 -1.78 5.14
N HIS A 14 2.92 -2.73 5.37
CA HIS A 14 2.89 -3.98 4.61
C HIS A 14 2.70 -3.75 3.12
N LEU A 15 1.76 -2.89 2.72
CA LEU A 15 1.51 -2.58 1.31
C LEU A 15 2.71 -1.88 0.66
N LYS A 16 3.43 -1.01 1.38
CA LYS A 16 4.67 -0.39 0.87
C LYS A 16 5.77 -1.43 0.65
N ALA A 17 5.89 -2.42 1.54
CA ALA A 17 6.84 -3.51 1.37
C ALA A 17 6.47 -4.39 0.16
N GLU A 18 5.20 -4.69 -0.01
CA GLU A 18 4.68 -5.46 -1.15
C GLU A 18 4.94 -4.74 -2.49
N LEU A 19 4.66 -3.43 -2.55
CA LEU A 19 4.96 -2.62 -3.74
C LEU A 19 6.46 -2.61 -4.07
N LYS A 20 7.32 -2.57 -3.05
CA LYS A 20 8.78 -2.65 -3.24
C LYS A 20 9.18 -4.01 -3.82
N THR A 21 8.51 -5.10 -3.44
CA THR A 21 8.71 -6.42 -4.02
C THR A 21 8.24 -6.46 -5.47
N PHE A 22 7.07 -5.91 -5.79
CA PHE A 22 6.61 -5.82 -7.18
C PHE A 22 7.52 -4.97 -8.06
N LYS A 23 8.14 -3.90 -7.54
CA LYS A 23 9.15 -3.12 -8.28
C LYS A 23 10.42 -3.91 -8.60
N LYS A 24 10.77 -4.89 -7.76
CA LYS A 24 11.93 -5.78 -7.98
C LYS A 24 11.60 -6.91 -8.96
N LEU A 25 10.35 -7.36 -8.99
CA LEU A 25 9.86 -8.32 -9.96
C LEU A 25 9.66 -7.58 -11.28
N ASN A 26 10.46 -7.91 -12.30
CA ASN A 26 10.46 -7.20 -13.57
C ASN A 26 9.02 -7.05 -14.13
N TYR A 27 8.57 -5.81 -14.36
CA TYR A 27 7.21 -5.46 -14.79
C TYR A 27 6.81 -6.02 -16.17
N ALA A 28 7.73 -6.71 -16.85
CA ALA A 28 7.45 -7.47 -18.06
C ALA A 28 6.32 -8.50 -17.88
N ASN A 29 6.08 -8.97 -16.65
CA ASN A 29 4.89 -9.75 -16.31
C ASN A 29 3.69 -8.81 -16.08
N VAL A 30 2.81 -8.72 -17.10
CA VAL A 30 1.54 -7.95 -17.06
C VAL A 30 0.72 -8.16 -15.76
N PRO A 31 0.61 -9.39 -15.19
CA PRO A 31 -0.08 -9.59 -13.91
C PRO A 31 0.55 -8.83 -12.73
N VAL A 32 1.89 -8.76 -12.67
CA VAL A 32 2.62 -8.06 -11.60
C VAL A 32 2.43 -6.54 -11.72
N ALA A 33 2.36 -6.02 -12.93
CA ALA A 33 2.09 -4.60 -13.17
C ALA A 33 0.68 -4.18 -12.74
N LEU A 34 -0.33 -5.04 -12.95
CA LEU A 34 -1.70 -4.79 -12.51
C LEU A 34 -1.81 -4.82 -10.98
N GLU A 35 -1.20 -5.81 -10.32
CA GLU A 35 -1.20 -5.88 -8.85
C GLU A 35 -0.42 -4.73 -8.22
N ALA A 36 0.71 -4.32 -8.80
CA ALA A 36 1.43 -3.12 -8.32
C ALA A 36 0.56 -1.86 -8.37
N LYS A 37 -0.18 -1.65 -9.47
CA LYS A 37 -1.13 -0.51 -9.59
C LYS A 37 -2.25 -0.59 -8.56
N ARG A 38 -2.76 -1.79 -8.27
CA ARG A 38 -3.78 -2.01 -7.25
C ARG A 38 -3.25 -1.65 -5.85
N VAL A 39 -2.04 -2.10 -5.52
CA VAL A 39 -1.38 -1.79 -4.24
C VAL A 39 -1.09 -0.28 -4.12
N GLU A 40 -0.63 0.37 -5.19
CA GLU A 40 -0.43 1.84 -5.19
C GLU A 40 -1.71 2.61 -4.87
N ARG A 41 -2.83 2.24 -5.49
CA ARG A 41 -4.13 2.87 -5.20
C ARG A 41 -4.54 2.68 -3.74
N LYS A 42 -4.32 1.47 -3.19
CA LYS A 42 -4.69 1.18 -1.80
C LYS A 42 -3.81 1.94 -0.80
N ILE A 43 -2.51 2.10 -1.09
CA ILE A 43 -1.60 2.95 -0.31
C ILE A 43 -2.10 4.40 -0.31
N GLN A 44 -2.48 4.95 -1.46
CA GLN A 44 -2.99 6.32 -1.56
C GLN A 44 -4.26 6.51 -0.73
N GLN A 45 -5.19 5.55 -0.80
CA GLN A 45 -6.43 5.59 -0.04
C GLN A 45 -6.17 5.54 1.48
N LEU A 46 -5.36 4.58 1.95
CA LEU A 46 -5.02 4.47 3.37
C LEU A 46 -4.27 5.70 3.88
N THR A 47 -3.41 6.30 3.05
CA THR A 47 -2.69 7.54 3.42
C THR A 47 -3.67 8.69 3.66
N LYS A 48 -4.68 8.86 2.79
CA LYS A 48 -5.74 9.87 2.98
C LYS A 48 -6.56 9.59 4.23
N GLU A 49 -7.00 8.34 4.42
CA GLU A 49 -7.80 7.96 5.59
C GLU A 49 -7.03 8.14 6.92
N ILE A 50 -5.72 7.91 6.93
CA ILE A 50 -4.88 8.19 8.11
C ILE A 50 -4.79 9.70 8.35
N ALA A 51 -4.57 10.50 7.29
CA ALA A 51 -4.47 11.95 7.41
C ALA A 51 -5.77 12.60 7.91
N GLU A 52 -6.93 12.08 7.49
CA GLU A 52 -8.26 12.54 7.95
C GLU A 52 -8.56 12.15 9.40
N LEU A 53 -7.89 11.13 9.94
CA LEU A 53 -8.07 10.64 11.31
C LEU A 53 -7.06 11.22 12.31
N GLN A 54 -6.02 11.94 11.85
CA GLN A 54 -5.01 12.61 12.68
C GLN A 54 -5.49 13.98 13.16
#